data_AF-A0A3P7KEZ5-F1
#
_entry.id   AF-A0A3P7KEZ5-F1
#
_cell.length_a   1.000
_cell.length_b   1.000
_cell.length_c   1.000
_cell.angle_alpha   90.00
_cell.angle_beta   90.00
_cell.angle_gamma   90.00
#
_symmetry.space_group_name_H-M   'P 1'
#
loop_
_entity.id
_entity.type
_entity.pdbx_description
1 polymer ?
#
loop_
_entity_poly.entity_id
_entity_poly.type
_entity_poly.pdbx_seq_one_letter_code
_entity_poly.pdbx_strand_id
1 'polypeptide(L)'
;MFSFISAPADTFIDLSNWGKGVAWLNGFNLGRYWSTAGPQMYLYVPAPLLSSGKNTLVFLELEKLSSDCASGGTPCTINLLDHPLNYK
;
A
#
# COMPACT_ATOMS: atom_id res chain seq x y z
N MET A 1 12.36 -6.60 -21.10
CA MET A 1 12.07 -8.03 -20.80
C MET A 1 12.48 -8.25 -19.36
N PHE A 2 11.53 -8.32 -18.43
CA PHE A 2 11.79 -8.55 -17.00
C PHE A 2 11.10 -9.85 -16.59
N SER A 3 11.83 -10.69 -15.86
CA SER A 3 11.41 -12.02 -15.41
C SER A 3 10.24 -11.94 -14.45
N PHE A 4 9.19 -12.73 -14.71
CA PHE A 4 8.08 -12.90 -13.77
C PHE A 4 8.60 -13.50 -12.46
N ILE A 5 8.38 -12.81 -11.36
CA ILE A 5 8.28 -13.46 -10.05
C ILE A 5 6.90 -14.16 -10.07
N SER A 6 6.87 -15.47 -10.35
CA SER A 6 5.60 -16.19 -10.55
C SER A 6 4.83 -16.49 -9.26
N ALA A 7 5.44 -16.23 -8.10
CA ALA A 7 4.88 -16.51 -6.79
C ALA A 7 4.75 -15.21 -5.99
N PRO A 8 3.64 -15.01 -5.25
CA PRO A 8 3.53 -13.88 -4.34
C PRO A 8 4.72 -13.86 -3.37
N ALA A 9 5.24 -12.67 -3.12
CA ALA A 9 6.32 -12.43 -2.18
C ALA A 9 5.89 -11.39 -1.17
N ASP A 10 6.57 -11.38 -0.03
CA ASP A 10 6.38 -10.35 0.98
C ASP A 10 6.69 -8.98 0.36
N THR A 11 5.87 -7.98 0.70
CA THR A 11 5.99 -6.64 0.13
C THR A 11 5.50 -5.59 1.13
N PHE A 12 5.63 -4.32 0.77
CA PHE A 12 5.23 -3.19 1.58
C PHE A 12 4.42 -2.20 0.75
N ILE A 13 3.28 -1.76 1.26
CA ILE A 13 2.51 -0.67 0.65
C ILE A 13 3.15 0.65 1.08
N ASP A 14 3.53 1.48 0.10
CA ASP A 14 4.02 2.83 0.34
C ASP A 14 2.86 3.80 0.59
N LEU A 15 2.79 4.31 1.82
CA LEU A 15 1.78 5.25 2.27
C LEU A 15 2.37 6.63 2.55
N SER A 16 3.59 6.91 2.09
CA SER A 16 4.31 8.14 2.44
C SER A 16 3.58 9.43 2.02
N ASN A 17 2.74 9.36 0.97
CA ASN A 17 1.93 10.47 0.47
C ASN A 17 0.46 10.42 0.94
N TRP A 18 0.09 9.49 1.81
CA TRP A 18 -1.27 9.31 2.35
C TRP A 18 -1.44 10.01 3.71
N GLY A 19 -2.69 10.15 4.15
CA GLY A 19 -3.04 10.72 5.45
C GLY A 19 -3.04 9.67 6.56
N LYS A 20 -4.24 9.33 7.00
CA LYS A 20 -4.48 8.44 8.14
C LYS A 20 -5.68 7.55 7.87
N GLY A 21 -5.54 6.27 8.19
CA GLY A 21 -6.63 5.34 7.91
C GLY A 21 -6.33 3.90 8.29
N VAL A 22 -7.09 3.01 7.65
CA VAL A 22 -6.99 1.54 7.78
C VAL A 22 -6.99 0.94 6.38
N ALA A 23 -6.20 -0.11 6.18
CA ALA A 23 -6.11 -0.81 4.90
C ALA A 23 -6.49 -2.28 5.03
N TRP A 24 -7.11 -2.83 3.98
CA TRP A 24 -7.44 -4.24 3.85
C TRP A 24 -6.96 -4.81 2.52
N LEU A 25 -6.37 -6.00 2.55
CA LEU A 25 -6.01 -6.78 1.37
C LEU A 25 -6.83 -8.07 1.35
N ASN A 26 -7.59 -8.29 0.28
CA ASN A 26 -8.43 -9.49 0.12
C ASN A 26 -9.34 -9.75 1.34
N GLY A 27 -9.83 -8.66 1.96
CA GLY A 27 -10.67 -8.72 3.17
C GLY A 27 -9.89 -8.85 4.50
N PHE A 28 -8.59 -9.12 4.46
CA PHE A 28 -7.74 -9.15 5.66
C PHE A 28 -7.33 -7.75 6.06
N ASN A 29 -7.53 -7.38 7.33
CA ASN A 29 -7.14 -6.06 7.86
C ASN A 29 -5.62 -6.00 8.08
N LEU A 30 -4.93 -5.21 7.26
CA LEU A 30 -3.47 -5.00 7.35
C LEU A 30 -3.07 -4.10 8.52
N GLY A 31 -4.02 -3.36 9.09
CA GLY A 31 -3.81 -2.47 10.22
C GLY A 31 -3.97 -1.01 9.87
N ARG A 32 -3.51 -0.16 10.80
CA ARG A 32 -3.62 1.30 10.72
C ARG A 32 -2.38 1.90 10.05
N TYR A 33 -2.57 2.96 9.30
CA TYR A 33 -1.49 3.85 8.87
C TYR A 33 -1.75 5.28 9.35
N TRP A 34 -0.67 6.02 9.58
CA TRP A 34 -0.73 7.44 9.93
C TRP A 34 0.56 8.13 9.48
N SER A 35 0.70 8.30 8.16
CA SER A 35 1.94 8.76 7.55
C SER A 35 2.23 10.23 7.84
N THR A 36 1.20 11.04 8.08
CA THR A 36 1.35 12.45 8.52
C THR A 36 1.95 12.57 9.91
N ALA A 37 1.84 11.55 10.77
CA ALA A 37 2.44 11.50 12.10
C ALA A 37 3.77 10.72 12.13
N GLY A 38 3.90 9.65 11.34
CA GLY A 38 5.09 8.78 11.32
C GLY A 38 5.30 8.00 12.63
N PRO A 39 6.46 7.34 12.82
CA PRO A 39 7.53 7.13 11.84
C PRO A 39 7.21 6.02 10.82
N GLN A 40 6.14 5.26 11.03
CA GLN A 40 5.74 4.19 10.13
C GLN A 40 5.08 4.77 8.86
N MET A 41 5.75 4.62 7.72
CA MET A 41 5.27 5.09 6.41
C MET A 41 4.83 3.95 5.48
N TYR A 42 5.07 2.70 5.91
CA TYR A 42 4.85 1.51 5.11
C TYR A 42 4.01 0.49 5.88
N LEU A 43 3.07 -0.17 5.18
CA LEU A 43 2.36 -1.33 5.72
C LEU A 43 2.93 -2.61 5.13
N TYR A 44 3.33 -3.53 6.00
CA TYR A 44 3.77 -4.86 5.59
C TYR A 44 2.61 -5.67 5.00
N VAL A 45 2.89 -6.35 3.90
CA VAL A 45 1.97 -7.26 3.21
C VAL A 45 2.63 -8.64 3.15
N PRO A 46 2.15 -9.60 3.98
CA PRO A 46 2.57 -10.98 3.89
C PRO A 46 2.22 -11.62 2.54
N ALA A 47 3.16 -12.36 1.95
CA ALA A 47 2.97 -13.15 0.74
C ALA A 47 1.72 -14.06 0.78
N PRO A 48 1.40 -14.73 1.91
CA PRO A 48 0.21 -15.60 1.97
C PRO A 48 -1.13 -14.88 1.79
N LEU A 49 -1.18 -13.55 1.95
CA LEU A 49 -2.40 -12.77 1.70
C LEU A 49 -2.59 -12.43 0.22
N LEU A 50 -1.55 -12.57 -0.59
CA LEU A 50 -1.57 -12.26 -2.02
C LEU A 50 -1.94 -13.50 -2.85
N SER A 51 -2.78 -13.28 -3.86
CA SER A 51 -3.10 -14.26 -4.89
C SER A 51 -2.25 -14.00 -6.15
N SER A 52 -1.84 -15.05 -6.85
CA SER A 52 -1.25 -14.94 -8.20
C SER A 52 -2.21 -14.35 -9.23
N GLY A 53 -3.51 -14.29 -8.91
CA GLY A 53 -4.54 -13.65 -9.73
C GLY A 53 -4.82 -12.21 -9.32
N LYS A 54 -6.11 -11.87 -9.25
CA LYS A 54 -6.55 -10.53 -8.83
C LYS A 54 -6.48 -10.39 -7.31
N ASN A 55 -5.99 -9.26 -6.85
CA ASN A 55 -5.99 -8.85 -5.45
C ASN A 55 -6.85 -7.59 -5.31
N THR A 56 -7.58 -7.46 -4.22
CA THR A 56 -8.40 -6.28 -3.91
C THR A 56 -7.81 -5.58 -2.69
N LEU A 57 -7.37 -4.35 -2.89
CA LEU A 57 -6.88 -3.47 -1.84
C LEU A 57 -7.91 -2.39 -1.56
N VAL A 58 -8.30 -2.23 -0.30
CA VAL A 58 -9.31 -1.26 0.15
C VAL A 58 -8.70 -0.36 1.21
N PHE A 59 -8.95 0.94 1.11
CA PHE A 59 -8.55 1.94 2.08
C PHE A 59 -9.77 2.67 2.64
N LEU A 60 -9.78 2.87 3.94
CA LEU A 60 -10.59 3.90 4.59
C LEU A 60 -9.67 5.05 4.99
N GLU A 61 -9.72 6.14 4.21
CA GLU A 61 -8.93 7.36 4.46
C GLU A 61 -9.76 8.37 5.28
N LEU A 62 -9.17 8.91 6.33
CA LEU A 62 -9.84 9.77 7.32
C LEU A 62 -9.34 11.23 7.31
N GLU A 63 -8.22 11.52 6.66
CA GLU A 63 -7.63 12.87 6.61
C GLU A 63 -7.48 13.37 5.18
N LYS A 64 -6.61 12.73 4.39
CA LYS A 64 -6.22 13.21 3.05
C LYS A 64 -5.92 12.04 2.13
N LEU A 65 -6.60 11.98 0.99
CA LEU A 65 -6.25 11.07 -0.10
C LEU A 65 -4.86 11.41 -0.65
N SER A 66 -4.14 10.39 -1.13
CA SER A 66 -2.87 10.60 -1.85
C SER A 66 -3.03 11.68 -2.93
N SER A 67 -1.99 12.50 -3.11
CA SER A 67 -1.93 13.52 -4.17
C SER A 67 -2.30 12.95 -5.54
N ASP A 68 -1.92 11.70 -5.79
CA ASP A 68 -2.13 11.01 -7.07
C ASP A 68 -3.61 10.64 -7.29
N CYS A 69 -4.38 10.62 -6.20
CA CYS A 69 -5.79 10.26 -6.16
C CYS A 69 -6.71 11.48 -5.98
N ALA A 70 -6.14 12.65 -5.67
CA ALA A 70 -6.90 13.88 -5.41
C ALA A 70 -7.27 14.65 -6.70
N SER A 71 -6.59 14.41 -7.82
CA SER A 71 -6.86 15.05 -9.11
C SER A 71 -7.75 14.17 -10.00
N GLY A 72 -8.97 14.63 -10.30
CA GLY A 72 -10.04 13.88 -11.01
C GLY A 72 -9.78 13.50 -12.48
N GLY A 73 -8.52 13.35 -12.91
CA GLY A 73 -8.14 12.98 -14.28
C GLY A 73 -7.00 11.96 -14.39
N THR A 74 -6.34 11.59 -13.29
CA THR A 74 -5.24 10.62 -13.30
C THR A 74 -5.67 9.36 -12.54
N PRO A 75 -5.36 8.14 -13.04
CA PRO A 75 -5.58 6.93 -12.26
C PRO A 75 -4.78 7.00 -10.96
N CYS A 76 -5.50 6.91 -9.84
CA CYS A 76 -4.94 6.73 -8.51
C CYS A 76 -4.13 5.42 -8.48
N THR A 77 -2.84 5.51 -8.19
CA THR A 77 -1.95 4.35 -8.10
C THR A 77 -1.35 4.23 -6.70
N ILE A 78 -0.93 3.03 -6.35
CA ILE A 78 -0.28 2.72 -5.08
C ILE A 78 0.99 1.93 -5.38
N ASN A 79 2.09 2.29 -4.72
CA ASN A 79 3.37 1.63 -4.92
C ASN A 79 3.54 0.47 -3.93
N LEU A 80 4.07 -0.63 -4.44
CA LEU A 80 4.53 -1.77 -3.65
C LEU A 80 6.05 -1.80 -3.68
N LEU A 81 6.65 -1.96 -2.51
CA LEU A 81 8.09 -2.02 -2.32
C LEU A 81 8.51 -3.42 -1.89
N ASP A 82 9.69 -3.84 -2.30
CA ASP A 82 10.33 -5.07 -1.84
C ASP A 82 10.91 -4.93 -0.42
N HIS A 83 11.25 -3.70 -0.01
CA HIS A 83 11.69 -3.36 1.34
C HIS A 83 11.23 -1.94 1.73
N PRO A 84 11.00 -1.65 3.04
CA PRO A 84 10.71 -0.29 3.49
C PRO A 84 11.95 0.58 3.28
N LEU A 85 11.77 1.80 2.75
CA LEU A 85 12.89 2.71 2.59
C LEU A 85 13.35 3.19 3.97
N ASN A 86 14.67 3.26 4.16
CA ASN A 86 15.25 3.82 5.37
C ASN A 86 14.79 5.27 5.56
N TYR A 87 14.30 5.59 6.75
CA TYR A 87 14.03 6.96 7.15
C TYR A 87 15.36 7.73 7.15
N LYS A 88 15.48 8.76 6.32
CA LYS A 88 16.61 9.70 6.35
C LYS A 88 16.40 10.74 7.43
#